data_AF-D8Q1S5-F1
#
_entry.id   AF-D8Q1S5-F1
#
_cell.length_a   1.000
_cell.length_b   1.000
_cell.length_c   1.000
_cell.angle_alpha   90.00
_cell.angle_beta   90.00
_cell.angle_gamma   90.00
#
_symmetry.space_group_name_H-M   'P 1'
#
loop_
_entity.id
_entity.type
_entity.pdbx_description
1 polymer ?
#
loop_
_entity_poly.entity_id
_entity_poly.type
_entity_poly.pdbx_seq_one_letter_code
_entity_poly.pdbx_strand_id
1 'polypeptide(L)'
;MEFVDAWILRCAEAHVLNWTNGLHHQDPSLNNLTYWPREDNICAALNDWDLTIDSDARTPQTRTGLVKTGTGPYTATDLLTPAAMRGEVQHLYRHDLEAFFYILIWVICCYDEGRRLDPLPKVFTTWTHGTRTACAHGITSACADSKNTFLAKGWLELTPIASWGKLAYYIADELRPYFYNFYRATSERESRWASEKAAAMFEGNEPPILDRELDEPRKVWEEFCTIAKKAIGRTVSAQRHQLPPKLGSLNDG
;
A
#
# COMPACT_ATOMS: atom_id res chain seq x y z
N MET A 1 11.66 -10.50 11.23
CA MET A 1 12.06 -11.11 9.94
C MET A 1 10.87 -11.87 9.36
N GLU A 2 10.27 -12.76 10.17
CA GLU A 2 9.17 -13.63 9.74
C GLU A 2 7.97 -12.92 9.10
N PHE A 3 7.47 -11.86 9.72
CA PHE A 3 6.36 -11.08 9.15
C PHE A 3 6.70 -10.50 7.78
N VAL A 4 7.88 -9.90 7.62
CA VAL A 4 8.30 -9.24 6.37
C VAL A 4 8.44 -10.26 5.24
N ASP A 5 9.05 -11.41 5.52
CA ASP A 5 9.22 -12.47 4.52
C ASP A 5 7.87 -13.10 4.13
N ALA A 6 6.99 -13.37 5.11
CA ALA A 6 5.64 -13.88 4.85
C ALA A 6 4.80 -12.89 4.03
N TRP A 7 4.80 -11.62 4.45
CA TRP A 7 3.99 -10.55 3.87
C TRP A 7 4.47 -10.15 2.47
N ILE A 8 5.76 -9.82 2.29
CA ILE A 8 6.28 -9.35 0.99
C ILE A 8 6.40 -10.49 0.00
N LEU A 9 7.03 -11.59 0.41
CA LEU A 9 7.50 -12.56 -0.57
C LEU A 9 6.42 -13.59 -0.90
N ARG A 10 5.54 -13.92 0.05
CA ARG A 10 4.55 -14.99 -0.13
C ARG A 10 3.16 -14.47 -0.39
N CYS A 11 2.66 -13.53 0.41
CA CYS A 11 1.32 -12.98 0.16
C CYS A 11 1.26 -12.18 -1.15
N ALA A 12 2.25 -11.34 -1.46
CA ALA A 12 2.25 -10.59 -2.71
C ALA A 12 2.41 -11.51 -3.95
N GLU A 13 3.14 -12.62 -3.83
CA GLU A 13 3.27 -13.62 -4.91
C GLU A 13 1.94 -14.36 -5.15
N ALA A 14 1.27 -14.81 -4.08
CA ALA A 14 -0.07 -15.41 -4.22
C ALA A 14 -1.08 -14.41 -4.81
N HIS A 15 -0.99 -13.13 -4.41
CA HIS A 15 -1.87 -12.07 -4.87
C HIS A 15 -1.68 -11.75 -6.37
N VAL A 16 -0.44 -11.63 -6.88
CA VAL A 16 -0.21 -11.41 -8.32
C VAL A 16 -0.73 -12.58 -9.16
N LEU A 17 -0.54 -13.82 -8.69
CA LEU A 17 -1.03 -15.01 -9.40
C LEU A 17 -2.55 -14.97 -9.51
N ASN A 18 -3.25 -14.71 -8.40
CA ASN A 18 -4.72 -14.61 -8.40
C ASN A 18 -5.21 -13.45 -9.27
N TRP A 19 -4.57 -12.29 -9.16
CA TRP A 19 -4.91 -11.14 -9.99
C TRP A 19 -4.78 -11.44 -11.48
N THR A 20 -3.67 -12.08 -11.90
CA THR A 20 -3.46 -12.45 -13.31
C THR A 20 -4.43 -13.53 -13.83
N ASN A 21 -5.13 -14.23 -12.93
CA ASN A 21 -6.19 -15.17 -13.25
C ASN A 21 -7.61 -14.55 -13.15
N GLY A 22 -7.71 -13.22 -13.04
CA GLY A 22 -8.99 -12.49 -12.98
C GLY A 22 -9.64 -12.44 -11.59
N LEU A 23 -8.94 -12.94 -10.56
CA LEU A 23 -9.41 -12.91 -9.17
C LEU A 23 -8.81 -11.71 -8.45
N HIS A 24 -9.54 -10.59 -8.47
CA HIS A 24 -9.11 -9.35 -7.81
C HIS A 24 -9.59 -9.33 -6.37
N HIS A 25 -8.67 -9.41 -5.40
CA HIS A 25 -9.02 -9.39 -3.96
C HIS A 25 -9.69 -8.09 -3.55
N GLN A 26 -9.13 -6.98 -4.02
CA GLN A 26 -9.56 -5.61 -3.79
C GLN A 26 -9.47 -5.12 -2.34
N ASP A 27 -9.69 -5.93 -1.30
CA ASP A 27 -9.66 -5.48 0.11
C ASP A 27 -8.55 -6.10 0.99
N PRO A 28 -7.26 -6.04 0.58
CA PRO A 28 -6.19 -6.53 1.44
C PRO A 28 -6.14 -5.71 2.73
N SER A 29 -6.24 -6.41 3.86
CA SER A 29 -6.24 -5.84 5.21
C SER A 29 -5.40 -6.70 6.14
N LEU A 30 -4.96 -6.14 7.28
CA LEU A 30 -4.17 -6.91 8.24
C LEU A 30 -4.91 -8.16 8.76
N ASN A 31 -6.24 -8.09 8.90
CA ASN A 31 -7.06 -9.22 9.34
C ASN A 31 -7.14 -10.34 8.29
N ASN A 32 -6.94 -9.98 7.02
CA ASN A 32 -7.02 -10.91 5.89
C ASN A 32 -5.67 -11.58 5.62
N LEU A 33 -4.60 -11.17 6.31
CA LEU A 33 -3.31 -11.81 6.24
C LEU A 33 -3.16 -12.83 7.37
N THR A 34 -2.91 -14.08 7.01
CA THR A 34 -2.54 -15.11 7.97
C THR A 34 -1.20 -15.69 7.58
N TYR A 35 -0.33 -15.91 8.57
CA TYR A 35 0.92 -16.63 8.35
C TYR A 35 1.15 -17.61 9.49
N TRP A 36 1.85 -18.70 9.20
CA TRP A 36 2.27 -19.66 10.20
C TRP A 36 3.67 -20.19 9.87
N PRO A 37 4.52 -20.35 10.90
CA PRO A 37 5.83 -20.95 10.72
C PRO A 37 5.70 -22.45 10.42
N ARG A 38 6.61 -22.95 9.60
CA ARG A 38 6.93 -24.37 9.39
C ARG A 38 8.43 -24.57 9.60
N GLU A 39 8.85 -25.83 9.75
CA GLU A 39 10.21 -26.23 10.14
C GLU A 39 11.33 -25.45 9.40
N ASP A 40 11.21 -25.29 8.08
CA ASP A 40 12.23 -24.59 7.26
C ASP A 40 11.70 -23.34 6.54
N ASN A 41 10.44 -22.96 6.75
CA ASN A 41 9.82 -21.91 5.94
C ASN A 41 8.59 -21.28 6.62
N ILE A 42 8.17 -20.11 6.11
CA ILE A 42 6.93 -19.48 6.53
C ILE A 42 5.89 -19.64 5.43
N CYS A 43 4.73 -20.18 5.81
CA CYS A 43 3.55 -20.21 4.97
C CYS A 43 2.72 -18.95 5.24
N ALA A 44 2.16 -18.37 4.19
CA ALA A 44 1.28 -17.22 4.30
C ALA A 44 0.08 -17.40 3.38
N ALA A 45 -1.07 -16.91 3.81
CA ALA A 45 -2.32 -16.93 3.08
C ALA A 45 -2.98 -15.56 3.15
N LEU A 46 -3.57 -15.17 2.02
CA LEU A 46 -4.51 -14.07 1.93
C LEU A 46 -5.91 -14.68 1.99
N ASN A 47 -6.68 -14.32 3.01
CA ASN A 47 -8.04 -14.79 3.28
C ASN A 47 -9.06 -13.72 2.84
N ASP A 48 -10.36 -14.02 2.94
CA ASP A 48 -11.45 -13.06 2.70
C ASP A 48 -11.58 -12.62 1.23
N TRP A 49 -11.79 -13.61 0.36
CA TRP A 49 -12.02 -13.45 -1.08
C TRP A 49 -13.50 -13.20 -1.43
N ASP A 50 -14.36 -12.96 -0.45
CA ASP A 50 -15.79 -12.72 -0.61
C ASP A 50 -16.12 -11.38 -1.30
N LEU A 51 -15.18 -10.43 -1.29
CA LEU A 51 -15.23 -9.20 -2.09
C LEU A 51 -14.60 -9.32 -3.49
N THR A 52 -14.23 -10.54 -3.91
CA THR A 52 -13.64 -10.73 -5.23
C THR A 52 -14.62 -10.36 -6.33
N ILE A 53 -14.23 -9.41 -7.17
CA ILE A 53 -14.97 -9.09 -8.39
C ILE A 53 -14.25 -9.79 -9.54
N ASP A 54 -14.97 -10.66 -10.23
CA ASP A 54 -14.55 -11.19 -11.52
C ASP A 54 -14.36 -10.02 -12.49
N SER A 55 -13.18 -9.91 -13.10
CA SER A 55 -12.86 -8.86 -14.07
C SER A 55 -13.87 -8.74 -15.22
N ASP A 56 -14.60 -9.82 -15.53
CA ASP A 56 -15.62 -9.86 -16.59
C ASP A 56 -16.99 -9.33 -16.14
N ALA A 57 -17.20 -9.18 -14.82
CA ALA A 57 -18.43 -8.61 -14.29
C ALA A 57 -18.41 -7.08 -14.51
N ARG A 58 -19.34 -6.55 -15.32
CA ARG A 58 -19.54 -5.09 -15.55
C ARG A 58 -20.16 -4.37 -14.35
N THR A 59 -19.73 -4.72 -13.15
CA THR A 59 -20.26 -4.16 -11.92
C THR A 59 -19.41 -2.94 -11.54
N PRO A 60 -20.00 -1.75 -11.38
CA PRO A 60 -19.28 -0.60 -10.86
C PRO A 60 -18.62 -0.94 -9.51
N GLN A 61 -17.32 -0.68 -9.40
CA GLN A 61 -16.52 -0.95 -8.20
C GLN A 61 -16.80 0.11 -7.13
N THR A 62 -18.04 0.12 -6.62
CA THR A 62 -18.46 1.07 -5.59
C THR A 62 -18.07 0.55 -4.20
N ARG A 63 -17.05 1.16 -3.60
CA ARG A 63 -16.63 0.86 -2.23
C ARG A 63 -17.31 1.77 -1.22
N THR A 64 -18.57 1.49 -0.90
CA THR A 64 -19.26 2.19 0.19
C THR A 64 -18.90 1.60 1.54
N GLY A 65 -18.50 2.43 2.51
CA GLY A 65 -18.38 1.99 3.91
C GLY A 65 -16.99 1.53 4.38
N LEU A 66 -15.90 1.93 3.71
CA LEU A 66 -14.51 1.68 4.14
C LEU A 66 -14.22 2.02 5.62
N VAL A 67 -14.90 3.03 6.15
CA VAL A 67 -14.82 3.45 7.56
C VAL A 67 -15.59 2.50 8.48
N LYS A 68 -16.71 1.93 7.99
CA LYS A 68 -17.53 0.96 8.73
C LYS A 68 -16.87 -0.43 8.78
N THR A 69 -16.13 -0.80 7.75
CA THR A 69 -15.34 -2.05 7.69
C THR A 69 -13.98 -1.93 8.37
N GLY A 70 -13.57 -0.72 8.77
CA GLY A 70 -12.28 -0.48 9.43
C GLY A 70 -11.07 -0.61 8.50
N THR A 71 -11.28 -0.63 7.17
CA THR A 71 -10.22 -0.81 6.17
C THR A 71 -9.62 0.49 5.66
N GLY A 72 -10.16 1.64 6.07
CA GLY A 72 -9.63 2.98 5.76
C GLY A 72 -8.10 3.16 5.95
N PRO A 73 -7.47 2.59 7.01
CA PRO A 73 -6.02 2.64 7.16
C PRO A 73 -5.25 1.92 6.06
N TYR A 74 -5.82 0.88 5.45
CA TYR A 74 -5.18 0.07 4.42
C TYR A 74 -5.54 0.52 3.01
N THR A 75 -6.67 1.18 2.79
CA THR A 75 -7.11 1.59 1.44
C THR A 75 -6.09 2.49 0.73
N ALA A 76 -5.85 2.23 -0.56
CA ALA A 76 -5.06 3.10 -1.45
C ALA A 76 -5.57 4.55 -1.47
N THR A 77 -4.68 5.50 -1.71
CA THR A 77 -4.99 6.94 -1.68
C THR A 77 -6.03 7.35 -2.71
N ASP A 78 -5.90 6.87 -3.95
CA ASP A 78 -6.85 7.16 -5.04
C ASP A 78 -8.26 6.64 -4.74
N LEU A 79 -8.35 5.55 -3.97
CA LEU A 79 -9.62 4.92 -3.59
C LEU A 79 -10.30 5.60 -2.39
N LEU A 80 -9.68 6.63 -1.81
CA LEU A 80 -10.23 7.45 -0.72
C LEU A 80 -10.86 8.76 -1.22
N THR A 81 -10.94 8.95 -2.54
CA THR A 81 -11.49 10.15 -3.17
C THR A 81 -13.02 10.08 -3.33
N PRO A 82 -13.72 11.23 -3.43
CA PRO A 82 -15.14 11.24 -3.77
C PRO A 82 -15.46 10.56 -5.11
N ALA A 83 -14.55 10.62 -6.08
CA ALA A 83 -14.70 9.93 -7.37
C ALA A 83 -14.69 8.41 -7.19
N ALA A 84 -13.76 7.88 -6.39
CA ALA A 84 -13.73 6.45 -6.07
C ALA A 84 -15.00 6.00 -5.33
N MET A 85 -15.55 6.82 -4.43
CA MET A 85 -16.81 6.51 -3.74
C MET A 85 -18.01 6.44 -4.70
N ARG A 86 -17.96 7.15 -5.84
CA ARG A 86 -18.95 7.06 -6.92
C ARG A 86 -18.68 5.92 -7.90
N GLY A 87 -17.59 5.15 -7.71
CA GLY A 87 -17.19 4.08 -8.62
C GLY A 87 -16.57 4.58 -9.93
N GLU A 88 -16.09 5.82 -9.95
CA GLU A 88 -15.49 6.46 -11.14
C GLU A 88 -13.99 6.16 -11.26
N VAL A 89 -13.37 5.69 -10.17
CA VAL A 89 -11.97 5.25 -10.16
C VAL A 89 -11.94 3.74 -10.32
N GLN A 90 -11.25 3.28 -11.35
CA GLN A 90 -10.99 1.86 -11.52
C GLN A 90 -10.01 1.38 -10.45
N HIS A 91 -10.32 0.24 -9.84
CA HIS A 91 -9.41 -0.52 -9.00
C HIS A 91 -8.37 -1.23 -9.86
N LEU A 92 -7.11 -0.85 -9.67
CA LEU A 92 -5.91 -1.35 -10.34
C LEU A 92 -5.08 -2.22 -9.39
N TYR A 93 -4.19 -3.04 -9.92
CA TYR A 93 -3.35 -3.92 -9.11
C TYR A 93 -2.45 -3.13 -8.15
N ARG A 94 -1.95 -1.99 -8.60
CA ARG A 94 -1.17 -1.05 -7.76
C ARG A 94 -1.91 -0.60 -6.50
N HIS A 95 -3.26 -0.55 -6.52
CA HIS A 95 -4.03 -0.16 -5.33
C HIS A 95 -3.98 -1.22 -4.25
N ASP A 96 -4.04 -2.50 -4.62
CA ASP A 96 -3.86 -3.59 -3.67
C ASP A 96 -2.44 -3.58 -3.10
N LEU A 97 -1.41 -3.38 -3.94
CA LEU A 97 -0.03 -3.26 -3.45
C LEU A 97 0.21 -2.04 -2.56
N GLU A 98 -0.44 -0.90 -2.83
CA GLU A 98 -0.39 0.27 -1.93
C GLU A 98 -1.02 -0.07 -0.57
N ALA A 99 -2.08 -0.89 -0.58
CA ALA A 99 -2.67 -1.39 0.66
C ALA A 99 -1.75 -2.35 1.42
N PHE A 100 -1.04 -3.27 0.73
CA PHE A 100 0.05 -4.03 1.35
C PHE A 100 1.06 -3.09 2.02
N PHE A 101 1.49 -2.03 1.33
CA PHE A 101 2.40 -1.03 1.90
C PHE A 101 1.83 -0.35 3.14
N TYR A 102 0.57 0.09 3.14
CA TYR A 102 -0.04 0.68 4.33
C TYR A 102 -0.19 -0.31 5.48
N ILE A 103 -0.37 -1.61 5.21
CA ILE A 103 -0.33 -2.64 6.25
C ILE A 103 1.04 -2.67 6.92
N LEU A 104 2.14 -2.62 6.15
CA LEU A 104 3.50 -2.51 6.73
C LEU A 104 3.62 -1.26 7.61
N ILE A 105 3.23 -0.09 7.09
CA ILE A 105 3.29 1.17 7.85
C ILE A 105 2.48 1.08 9.15
N TRP A 106 1.27 0.54 9.07
CA TRP A 106 0.40 0.34 10.22
C TRP A 106 1.05 -0.56 11.26
N VAL A 107 1.56 -1.72 10.84
CA VAL A 107 2.19 -2.70 11.74
C VAL A 107 3.40 -2.09 12.45
N ILE A 108 4.32 -1.46 11.71
CA ILE A 108 5.57 -0.97 12.31
C ILE A 108 5.38 0.26 13.19
N CYS A 109 4.27 1.01 13.04
CA CYS A 109 4.01 2.22 13.81
C CYS A 109 2.91 2.06 14.88
N CYS A 110 2.07 1.03 14.79
CA CYS A 110 0.92 0.85 15.69
C CYS A 110 0.97 -0.44 16.52
N TYR A 111 1.93 -1.34 16.30
CA TYR A 111 2.09 -2.54 17.11
C TYR A 111 3.45 -2.57 17.80
N ASP A 112 3.47 -2.80 19.10
CA ASP A 112 4.69 -3.06 19.86
C ASP A 112 4.61 -4.45 20.51
N GLU A 113 5.61 -5.29 20.23
CA GLU A 113 5.69 -6.67 20.73
C GLU A 113 4.37 -7.46 20.51
N GLY A 114 3.77 -7.31 19.34
CA GLY A 114 2.52 -7.99 18.96
C GLY A 114 1.24 -7.39 19.56
N ARG A 115 1.33 -6.31 20.34
CA ARG A 115 0.17 -5.60 20.90
C ARG A 115 -0.06 -4.29 20.17
N ARG A 116 -1.32 -4.04 19.79
CA ARG A 116 -1.73 -2.76 19.22
C ARG A 116 -1.64 -1.67 20.28
N LEU A 117 -1.04 -0.53 19.92
CA LEU A 117 -0.97 0.64 20.78
C LEU A 117 -2.36 1.24 21.04
N ASP A 118 -2.58 1.64 22.29
CA ASP A 118 -3.74 2.41 22.73
C ASP A 118 -3.26 3.46 23.75
N PRO A 119 -3.34 4.77 23.43
CA PRO A 119 -3.90 5.36 22.21
C PRO A 119 -3.00 5.16 20.98
N LEU A 120 -3.62 5.15 19.79
CA LEU A 120 -2.91 5.16 18.51
C LEU A 120 -2.13 6.48 18.30
N PRO A 121 -1.00 6.46 17.57
CA PRO A 121 -0.34 7.69 17.16
C PRO A 121 -1.30 8.58 16.35
N LYS A 122 -1.18 9.90 16.56
CA LYS A 122 -2.16 10.89 16.09
C LYS A 122 -2.47 10.79 14.59
N VAL A 123 -1.46 10.58 13.75
CA VAL A 123 -1.61 10.42 12.29
C VAL A 123 -2.60 9.29 11.94
N PHE A 124 -2.54 8.16 12.67
CA PHE A 124 -3.40 7.01 12.42
C PHE A 124 -4.83 7.20 12.91
N THR A 125 -5.09 8.18 13.79
CA THR A 125 -6.47 8.57 14.13
C THR A 125 -7.19 9.17 12.92
N THR A 126 -6.48 9.96 12.09
CA THR A 126 -6.99 10.46 10.82
C THR A 126 -7.24 9.33 9.83
N TRP A 127 -6.40 8.29 9.82
CA TRP A 127 -6.54 7.16 8.89
C TRP A 127 -7.71 6.22 9.24
N THR A 128 -8.09 6.18 10.51
CA THR A 128 -9.15 5.29 11.04
C THR A 128 -10.51 5.98 11.12
N HIS A 129 -10.55 7.23 11.59
CA HIS A 129 -11.79 7.92 11.91
C HIS A 129 -12.04 9.14 11.03
N GLY A 130 -11.04 9.61 10.28
CA GLY A 130 -11.02 10.91 9.62
C GLY A 130 -11.09 12.08 10.60
N THR A 131 -10.57 13.23 10.21
CA THR A 131 -11.01 14.48 10.83
C THR A 131 -12.38 14.84 10.27
N ARG A 132 -13.39 15.03 11.14
CA ARG A 132 -14.64 15.71 10.77
C ARG A 132 -14.35 17.19 10.51
N THR A 133 -13.64 17.50 9.45
CA THR A 133 -13.54 18.89 8.96
C THR A 133 -14.76 19.16 8.10
N ALA A 134 -15.34 20.36 8.24
CA ALA A 134 -16.62 20.80 7.69
C ALA A 134 -16.68 20.93 6.16
N CYS A 135 -15.83 20.20 5.42
CA CYS A 135 -15.96 20.04 3.98
C CYS A 135 -17.11 19.07 3.71
N ALA A 136 -17.99 19.39 2.76
CA ALA A 136 -19.11 18.53 2.34
C ALA A 136 -18.70 17.15 1.77
N HIS A 137 -17.43 16.75 1.89
CA HIS A 137 -16.79 15.63 1.20
C HIS A 137 -16.23 14.51 2.13
N GLY A 138 -16.44 14.60 3.45
CA GLY A 138 -16.36 13.44 4.37
C GLY A 138 -14.99 13.01 4.90
N ILE A 139 -14.99 11.92 5.68
CA ILE A 139 -13.85 11.32 6.43
C ILE A 139 -12.72 10.81 5.51
N THR A 140 -13.05 10.38 4.29
CA THR A 140 -12.12 9.71 3.38
C THR A 140 -11.10 10.67 2.77
N SER A 141 -11.47 11.93 2.51
CA SER A 141 -10.54 12.93 1.95
C SER A 141 -9.42 13.28 2.93
N ALA A 142 -9.73 13.42 4.22
CA ALA A 142 -8.72 13.69 5.24
C ALA A 142 -7.71 12.53 5.40
N CYS A 143 -8.18 11.28 5.27
CA CYS A 143 -7.30 10.11 5.25
C CYS A 143 -6.36 10.15 4.03
N ALA A 144 -6.92 10.42 2.84
CA ALA A 144 -6.14 10.56 1.61
C ALA A 144 -5.06 11.64 1.73
N ASP A 145 -5.42 12.83 2.22
CA ASP A 145 -4.48 13.96 2.40
C ASP A 145 -3.34 13.62 3.37
N SER A 146 -3.66 12.93 4.47
CA SER A 146 -2.66 12.49 5.44
C SER A 146 -1.71 11.45 4.84
N LYS A 147 -2.24 10.47 4.10
CA LYS A 147 -1.44 9.46 3.38
C LYS A 147 -0.56 10.09 2.31
N ASN A 148 -1.10 11.01 1.51
CA ASN A 148 -0.36 11.76 0.48
C ASN A 148 0.76 12.60 1.10
N THR A 149 0.50 13.22 2.25
CA THR A 149 1.52 13.95 3.02
C THR A 149 2.65 13.02 3.47
N PHE A 150 2.32 11.83 3.96
CA PHE A 150 3.32 10.82 4.30
C PHE A 150 4.11 10.33 3.09
N LEU A 151 3.45 10.03 1.96
CA LEU A 151 4.13 9.64 0.72
C LEU A 151 5.10 10.72 0.24
N ALA A 152 4.72 11.99 0.33
CA ALA A 152 5.55 13.12 -0.10
C ALA A 152 6.72 13.43 0.86
N LYS A 153 6.42 13.51 2.16
CA LYS A 153 7.35 14.04 3.18
C LYS A 153 8.06 12.95 4.00
N GLY A 154 7.62 11.70 3.91
CA GLY A 154 8.17 10.58 4.67
C GLY A 154 7.90 10.69 6.18
N TRP A 155 8.91 10.33 6.96
CA TRP A 155 8.81 10.06 8.41
C TRP A 155 8.81 11.31 9.31
N LEU A 156 8.46 12.49 8.80
CA LEU A 156 8.46 13.72 9.60
C LEU A 156 7.44 13.68 10.75
N GLU A 157 6.27 13.08 10.50
CA GLU A 157 5.16 13.02 11.48
C GLU A 157 4.93 11.60 12.02
N LEU A 158 5.72 10.62 11.56
CA LEU A 158 5.61 9.21 11.90
C LEU A 158 6.95 8.66 12.34
N THR A 159 6.96 7.92 13.46
CA THR A 159 8.14 7.24 13.94
C THR A 159 7.83 5.76 14.08
N PRO A 160 8.55 4.86 13.38
CA PRO A 160 8.40 3.42 13.59
C PRO A 160 8.77 3.04 15.02
N ILE A 161 8.08 2.03 15.54
CA ILE A 161 8.36 1.44 16.84
C ILE A 161 9.67 0.65 16.76
N ALA A 162 10.55 0.85 17.74
CA ALA A 162 11.91 0.32 17.73
C ALA A 162 11.96 -1.23 17.62
N SER A 163 10.94 -1.94 18.11
CA SER A 163 10.86 -3.40 18.11
C SER A 163 10.81 -4.03 16.72
N TRP A 164 10.37 -3.29 15.68
CA TRP A 164 10.36 -3.78 14.29
C TRP A 164 11.72 -3.71 13.58
N GLY A 165 12.70 -3.05 14.23
CA GLY A 165 14.07 -2.96 13.74
C GLY A 165 14.23 -2.11 12.47
N LYS A 166 15.50 -1.93 12.05
CA LYS A 166 15.86 -1.08 10.91
C LYS A 166 15.38 -1.63 9.56
N LEU A 167 15.22 -2.95 9.44
CA LEU A 167 14.85 -3.60 8.17
C LEU A 167 13.47 -3.15 7.67
N ALA A 168 12.45 -3.21 8.55
CA ALA A 168 11.08 -2.86 8.16
C ALA A 168 10.97 -1.37 7.80
N TYR A 169 11.69 -0.52 8.53
CA TYR A 169 11.86 0.90 8.18
C TYR A 169 12.48 1.09 6.79
N TYR A 170 13.61 0.43 6.48
CA TYR A 170 14.26 0.62 5.18
C TYR A 170 13.41 0.15 4.01
N ILE A 171 12.67 -0.94 4.17
CA ILE A 171 11.71 -1.39 3.15
C ILE A 171 10.64 -0.33 2.93
N ALA A 172 10.03 0.17 4.01
CA ALA A 172 9.01 1.20 3.91
C ALA A 172 9.55 2.51 3.31
N ASP A 173 10.76 2.91 3.67
CA ASP A 173 11.40 4.13 3.15
C ASP A 173 11.74 4.03 1.66
N GLU A 174 12.17 2.87 1.18
CA GLU A 174 12.45 2.62 -0.25
C GLU A 174 11.17 2.46 -1.08
N LEU A 175 10.11 1.87 -0.52
CA LEU A 175 8.81 1.72 -1.20
C LEU A 175 8.01 3.03 -1.25
N ARG A 176 8.20 3.95 -0.30
CA ARG A 176 7.42 5.20 -0.25
C ARG A 176 7.54 6.03 -1.54
N PRO A 177 8.74 6.35 -2.08
CA PRO A 177 8.85 7.07 -3.36
C PRO A 177 8.18 6.37 -4.54
N TYR A 178 8.14 5.03 -4.52
CA TYR A 178 7.48 4.24 -5.56
C TYR A 178 5.99 4.55 -5.62
N PHE A 179 5.29 4.48 -4.48
CA PHE A 179 3.86 4.84 -4.40
C PHE A 179 3.62 6.33 -4.60
N TYR A 180 4.53 7.21 -4.13
CA TYR A 180 4.42 8.65 -4.40
C TYR A 180 4.44 8.97 -5.89
N ASN A 181 5.20 8.24 -6.70
CA ASN A 181 5.23 8.46 -8.16
C ASN A 181 3.90 8.11 -8.82
N PHE A 182 3.17 7.08 -8.36
CA PHE A 182 1.82 6.78 -8.84
C PHE A 182 0.83 7.89 -8.51
N TYR A 183 0.85 8.36 -7.25
CA TYR A 183 0.05 9.51 -6.83
C TYR A 183 0.34 10.75 -7.68
N ARG A 184 1.62 11.08 -7.88
CA ARG A 184 2.04 12.24 -8.68
C ARG A 184 1.57 12.11 -10.12
N ALA A 185 1.77 10.95 -10.76
CA ALA A 185 1.35 10.71 -12.13
C ALA A 185 -0.17 10.80 -12.31
N THR A 186 -0.94 10.30 -11.34
CA THR A 186 -2.40 10.42 -11.31
C THR A 186 -2.84 11.88 -11.20
N SER A 187 -2.28 12.61 -10.25
CA SER A 187 -2.58 14.03 -10.04
C SER A 187 -2.20 14.90 -11.26
N GLU A 188 -1.06 14.64 -11.89
CA GLU A 188 -0.64 15.33 -13.12
C GLU A 188 -1.59 15.03 -14.29
N ARG A 189 -2.01 13.77 -14.45
CA ARG A 189 -2.98 13.36 -15.48
C ARG A 189 -4.31 14.07 -15.30
N GLU A 190 -4.88 14.04 -14.10
CA GLU A 190 -6.15 14.71 -13.79
C GLU A 190 -6.07 16.22 -13.99
N SER A 191 -4.95 16.84 -13.60
CA SER A 191 -4.72 18.28 -13.78
C SER A 191 -4.64 18.68 -15.26
N ARG A 192 -3.97 17.87 -16.09
CA ARG A 192 -3.93 18.08 -17.54
C ARG A 192 -5.32 17.98 -18.15
N TRP A 193 -6.04 16.90 -17.85
CA TRP A 193 -7.40 16.70 -18.35
C TRP A 193 -8.35 17.84 -17.92
N ALA A 194 -8.25 18.29 -16.67
CA ALA A 194 -9.05 19.43 -16.18
C ALA A 194 -8.76 20.72 -16.97
N SER A 195 -7.50 20.95 -17.34
CA SER A 195 -7.09 22.10 -18.16
C SER A 195 -7.61 22.00 -19.59
N GLU A 196 -7.50 20.82 -20.22
CA GLU A 196 -8.00 20.56 -21.58
C GLU A 196 -9.53 20.66 -21.64
N LYS A 197 -10.21 20.11 -20.62
CA LYS A 197 -11.66 20.23 -20.47
C LYS A 197 -12.11 21.69 -20.38
N ALA A 198 -11.42 22.50 -19.57
CA ALA A 198 -11.75 23.93 -19.44
C ALA A 198 -11.56 24.67 -20.76
N ALA A 199 -10.49 24.37 -21.51
CA ALA A 199 -10.24 24.94 -22.83
C ALA A 199 -11.34 24.55 -23.84
N ALA A 200 -11.69 23.26 -23.93
CA ALA A 200 -12.75 22.78 -24.82
C ALA A 200 -14.10 23.45 -24.52
N MET A 201 -14.45 23.59 -23.23
CA MET A 201 -15.67 24.28 -22.80
C MET A 201 -15.69 25.76 -23.19
N PHE A 202 -14.54 26.44 -23.10
CA PHE A 202 -14.42 27.85 -23.51
C PHE A 202 -14.60 28.02 -25.02
N GLU A 203 -14.13 27.06 -25.81
CA GLU A 203 -14.25 27.04 -27.27
C GLU A 203 -15.62 26.54 -27.78
N GLY A 204 -16.50 26.08 -26.88
CA GLY A 204 -17.79 25.48 -27.26
C GLY A 204 -17.69 24.06 -27.82
N ASN A 205 -16.55 23.41 -27.61
CA ASN A 205 -16.28 22.03 -28.02
C ASN A 205 -16.72 21.03 -26.92
N GLU A 206 -16.98 19.79 -27.32
CA GLU A 206 -17.19 18.71 -26.34
C GLU A 206 -15.90 18.46 -25.54
N PRO A 207 -16.01 18.22 -24.21
CA PRO A 207 -14.84 17.97 -23.39
C PRO A 207 -14.20 16.62 -23.75
N PRO A 208 -12.86 16.52 -23.70
CA PRO A 208 -12.17 15.26 -23.94
C PRO A 208 -12.56 14.22 -22.88
N ILE A 209 -12.58 12.95 -23.28
CA ILE A 209 -12.76 11.84 -22.35
C ILE A 209 -11.46 11.68 -21.54
N LEU A 210 -11.58 11.50 -20.24
CA LEU A 210 -10.43 11.15 -19.42
C LEU A 210 -10.01 9.71 -19.73
N ASP A 211 -8.81 9.54 -20.27
CA ASP A 211 -8.27 8.23 -20.59
C ASP A 211 -8.23 7.34 -19.35
N ARG A 212 -8.67 6.08 -19.53
CA ARG A 212 -8.69 5.07 -18.48
C ARG A 212 -7.24 4.73 -18.10
N GLU A 213 -6.93 4.85 -16.81
CA GLU A 213 -5.65 4.38 -16.30
C GLU A 213 -5.60 2.86 -16.33
N LEU A 214 -4.49 2.31 -16.80
CA LEU A 214 -4.21 0.87 -16.81
C LEU A 214 -2.85 0.65 -16.16
N ASP A 215 -2.71 -0.46 -15.47
CA ASP A 215 -1.42 -0.96 -15.01
C ASP A 215 -1.10 -2.33 -15.61
N GLU A 216 0.17 -2.72 -15.50
CA GLU A 216 0.66 -4.03 -15.89
C GLU A 216 0.97 -4.82 -14.62
N PRO A 217 0.04 -5.66 -14.10
CA PRO A 217 0.14 -6.23 -12.75
C PRO A 217 1.47 -6.94 -12.48
N ARG A 218 1.97 -7.72 -13.45
CA ARG A 218 3.26 -8.42 -13.33
C ARG A 218 4.44 -7.45 -13.22
N LYS A 219 4.47 -6.40 -14.03
CA LYS A 219 5.52 -5.38 -14.01
C LYS A 219 5.52 -4.60 -12.69
N VAL A 220 4.33 -4.15 -12.25
CA VAL A 220 4.17 -3.45 -10.97
C VAL A 220 4.62 -4.34 -9.80
N TRP A 221 4.25 -5.62 -9.82
CA TRP A 221 4.68 -6.61 -8.82
C TRP A 221 6.20 -6.81 -8.83
N GLU A 222 6.81 -6.99 -10.00
CA GLU A 222 8.25 -7.20 -10.15
C GLU A 222 9.06 -6.00 -9.64
N GLU A 223 8.62 -4.78 -9.96
CA GLU A 223 9.23 -3.55 -9.46
C GLU A 223 9.12 -3.45 -7.94
N PHE A 224 7.93 -3.67 -7.39
CA PHE A 224 7.68 -3.71 -5.94
C PHE A 224 8.60 -4.71 -5.23
N CYS A 225 8.65 -5.95 -5.72
CA CYS A 225 9.49 -7.00 -5.16
C CYS A 225 10.99 -6.66 -5.29
N THR A 226 11.40 -6.03 -6.39
CA THR A 226 12.80 -5.62 -6.60
C THR A 226 13.22 -4.58 -5.57
N ILE A 227 12.39 -3.58 -5.31
CA ILE A 227 12.64 -2.54 -4.30
C ILE A 227 12.72 -3.17 -2.91
N ALA A 228 11.76 -4.02 -2.56
CA ALA A 228 11.75 -4.71 -1.27
C ALA A 228 12.98 -5.61 -1.06
N LYS A 229 13.33 -6.46 -2.05
CA LYS A 229 14.51 -7.34 -1.99
C LYS A 229 15.82 -6.55 -1.88
N LYS A 230 15.92 -5.41 -2.57
CA LYS A 230 17.07 -4.50 -2.46
C LYS A 230 17.24 -3.94 -1.04
N ALA A 231 16.14 -3.53 -0.39
CA ALA A 231 16.16 -3.07 1.00
C ALA A 231 16.57 -4.19 1.98
N ILE A 232 16.09 -5.41 1.74
CA ILE A 232 16.48 -6.60 2.52
C ILE A 232 17.98 -6.88 2.37
N GLY A 233 18.50 -6.95 1.14
CA GLY A 233 19.91 -7.23 0.86
C GLY A 233 20.88 -6.20 1.46
N ARG A 234 20.52 -4.91 1.43
CA ARG A 234 21.31 -3.83 2.06
C ARG A 234 21.41 -4.00 3.56
N THR A 235 20.33 -4.42 4.22
CA THR A 235 20.29 -4.60 5.66
C THR A 235 21.14 -5.79 6.11
N VAL A 236 21.07 -6.91 5.37
CA VAL A 236 21.90 -8.10 5.63
C VAL A 236 23.38 -7.78 5.44
N SER A 237 23.74 -7.04 4.39
CA SER A 237 25.11 -6.59 4.16
C SER A 237 25.61 -5.66 5.29
N ALA A 238 24.79 -4.70 5.71
CA ALA A 238 25.13 -3.78 6.80
C ALA A 238 25.34 -4.49 8.15
N GLN A 239 24.57 -5.55 8.43
CA GLN A 239 24.78 -6.40 9.61
C GLN A 239 26.07 -7.23 9.52
N ARG A 240 26.41 -7.76 8.34
CA ARG A 240 27.68 -8.50 8.13
C ARG A 240 28.92 -7.63 8.36
N HIS A 241 28.87 -6.35 8.03
CA HIS A 241 29.98 -5.42 8.26
C HIS A 241 30.10 -4.96 9.73
N GLN A 242 29.10 -5.25 10.57
CA GLN A 242 29.12 -4.99 12.02
C GLN A 242 29.57 -6.21 12.84
N LEU A 243 29.70 -7.39 12.22
CA LEU A 243 30.28 -8.56 12.87
C LEU A 243 31.81 -8.36 12.97
N PRO A 244 32.43 -8.57 14.15
CA PRO A 244 33.88 -8.49 14.27
C PRO A 244 34.54 -9.52 13.32
N PRO A 245 35.68 -9.19 12.69
CA PRO A 245 36.35 -10.10 11.77
C PRO A 245 37.02 -11.24 12.54
N LYS A 246 36.26 -12.24 12.98
CA LYS A 246 36.78 -13.53 13.47
C LYS A 246 35.76 -14.65 13.27
N LEU A 247 35.92 -15.37 12.16
CA LEU A 247 35.88 -16.85 12.04
C LEU A 247 35.97 -17.22 10.56
N GLY A 248 37.13 -16.92 9.99
CA GLY A 248 37.58 -17.35 8.66
C GLY A 248 38.97 -17.94 8.78
N SER A 249 39.16 -18.84 9.74
CA SER A 249 40.35 -19.67 9.89
C SER A 249 40.05 -20.75 10.92
N LEU A 250 39.84 -21.97 10.47
CA LEU A 250 40.08 -23.26 11.15
C LEU A 250 39.23 -24.30 10.42
N ASN A 251 39.83 -24.86 9.37
CA ASN A 251 39.72 -26.27 8.98
C ASN A 251 40.73 -26.50 7.86
N ASP A 252 42.00 -26.59 8.26
CA ASP A 252 43.03 -27.38 7.60
C ASP A 252 43.88 -27.96 8.75
N GLY A 253 43.61 -29.22 9.06
CA GLY A 253 44.21 -30.00 10.13
C GLY A 253 43.64 -31.40 10.15
#